data_AF-A0A651HHB0-F1
#
_entry.id   AF-A0A651HHB0-F1
#
_cell.length_a   1.000
_cell.length_b   1.000
_cell.length_c   1.000
_cell.angle_alpha   90.00
_cell.angle_beta   90.00
_cell.angle_gamma   90.00
#
_symmetry.space_group_name_H-M   'P 1'
#
loop_
_entity.id
_entity.type
_entity.pdbx_description
1 polymer ?
#
loop_
_entity_poly.entity_id
_entity_poly.type
_entity_poly.pdbx_seq_one_letter_code
_entity_poly.pdbx_strand_id
1 'polypeptide(L)'
;MDHAGWWELPSRRADPFHSQPAENLMHRETSFLGALFDFSFRSFVTLRIVRFLYAVAVVLLAVGVIAALVGGMATGRNALEMAGFLLFAPIGAFLYLLIIRVSLELMVVIFRIGETQGQILEALRGRGIPPGSSPPG
;
A
#
# COMPACT_ATOMS: atom_id res chain seq x y z
N MET A 1 -41.16 41.07 -36.22
CA MET A 1 -41.58 39.98 -37.11
C MET A 1 -40.48 39.81 -38.15
N ASP A 2 -39.65 38.76 -38.19
CA ASP A 2 -39.47 37.62 -37.31
C ASP A 2 -37.99 37.22 -37.36
N HIS A 3 -37.48 36.84 -36.19
CA HIS A 3 -36.15 36.27 -35.99
C HIS A 3 -36.14 34.87 -36.60
N ALA A 4 -35.68 34.75 -37.86
CA ALA A 4 -35.48 33.44 -38.48
C ALA A 4 -34.23 32.79 -37.87
N GLY A 5 -34.47 31.72 -37.14
CA GLY A 5 -33.54 31.09 -36.25
C GLY A 5 -32.38 30.37 -36.90
N TRP A 6 -31.19 30.84 -36.59
CA TRP A 6 -29.94 30.08 -36.54
C TRP A 6 -29.96 28.87 -35.57
N TRP A 7 -31.13 28.42 -35.12
CA TRP A 7 -31.34 27.25 -34.26
C TRP A 7 -31.86 26.02 -35.02
N GLU A 8 -31.95 26.06 -36.35
CA GLU A 8 -32.16 24.85 -37.16
C GLU A 8 -30.85 24.09 -37.38
N LEU A 9 -30.42 23.36 -36.34
CA LEU A 9 -29.42 22.31 -36.48
C LEU A 9 -30.06 21.12 -37.21
N PRO A 10 -29.47 20.59 -38.31
CA PRO A 10 -29.98 19.40 -38.96
C PRO A 10 -30.05 18.25 -37.96
N SER A 11 -31.25 17.68 -37.88
CA SER A 11 -31.61 16.51 -37.09
C SER A 11 -30.59 15.38 -37.21
N ARG A 12 -30.09 14.95 -36.05
CA ARG A 12 -29.42 13.66 -35.78
C ARG A 12 -28.46 13.17 -36.87
N ARG A 13 -27.19 13.55 -36.73
CA ARG A 13 -26.14 12.59 -37.04
C ARG A 13 -26.24 11.48 -35.98
N ALA A 14 -26.68 10.30 -36.38
CA ALA A 14 -26.39 9.10 -35.60
C ALA A 14 -24.88 8.99 -35.60
N ASP A 15 -24.25 9.29 -34.46
CA ASP A 15 -22.82 9.18 -34.32
C ASP A 15 -22.46 7.69 -34.43
N PRO A 16 -21.67 7.26 -35.44
CA PRO A 16 -21.21 5.87 -35.54
C PRO A 16 -20.22 5.50 -34.44
N PHE A 17 -19.94 6.42 -33.51
CA PHE A 17 -19.06 6.25 -32.37
C PHE A 17 -19.83 5.77 -31.14
N HIS A 18 -20.71 4.78 -31.31
CA HIS A 18 -20.88 3.77 -30.28
C HIS A 18 -19.64 2.86 -30.30
N SER A 19 -18.49 3.43 -29.94
CA SER A 19 -17.30 2.66 -29.57
C SER A 19 -17.27 2.55 -28.05
N GLN A 20 -18.29 1.92 -27.47
CA GLN A 20 -18.09 1.23 -26.21
C GLN A 20 -17.56 -0.17 -26.55
N PRO A 21 -16.27 -0.40 -26.30
CA PRO A 21 -15.86 -1.58 -25.58
C PRO A 21 -15.27 -1.13 -24.25
N ALA A 22 -16.02 -0.27 -23.53
CA ALA A 22 -15.73 0.09 -22.15
C ALA A 22 -16.14 -1.02 -21.16
N GLU A 23 -16.51 -2.21 -21.64
CA GLU A 23 -16.92 -3.33 -20.80
C GLU A 23 -15.73 -4.22 -20.38
N ASN A 24 -14.59 -4.12 -21.07
CA ASN A 24 -13.38 -4.82 -20.69
C ASN A 24 -12.26 -3.85 -20.26
N LEU A 25 -12.65 -2.84 -19.45
CA LEU A 25 -11.80 -2.36 -18.36
C LEU A 25 -11.69 -3.49 -17.34
N MET A 26 -11.13 -4.62 -17.79
CA MET A 26 -10.87 -5.83 -17.04
C MET A 26 -10.20 -5.32 -15.77
N HIS A 27 -10.98 -5.31 -14.69
CA HIS A 27 -10.52 -5.01 -13.36
C HIS A 27 -9.40 -6.00 -13.13
N ARG A 28 -8.17 -5.60 -13.45
CA ARG A 28 -6.98 -6.30 -13.03
C ARG A 28 -6.87 -5.93 -11.56
N GLU A 29 -7.80 -6.46 -10.77
CA GLU A 29 -7.57 -6.66 -9.36
C GLU A 29 -6.37 -7.58 -9.32
N THR A 30 -5.19 -6.95 -9.27
CA THR A 30 -3.94 -7.62 -9.00
C THR A 30 -4.16 -8.30 -7.66
N SER A 31 -4.43 -9.60 -7.72
CA SER A 31 -4.75 -10.40 -6.55
C SER A 31 -3.63 -10.19 -5.53
N PHE A 32 -3.97 -9.54 -4.41
CA PHE A 32 -3.02 -9.13 -3.38
C PHE A 32 -2.22 -10.33 -2.86
N LEU A 33 -2.86 -11.51 -2.85
CA LEU A 33 -2.21 -12.77 -2.49
C LEU A 33 -1.22 -13.24 -3.54
N GLY A 34 -1.52 -13.06 -4.84
CA GLY A 34 -0.59 -13.36 -5.92
C GLY A 34 0.65 -12.45 -5.90
N ALA A 35 0.48 -11.18 -5.52
CA ALA A 35 1.61 -10.26 -5.31
C ALA A 35 2.42 -10.57 -4.04
N LEU A 36 1.80 -11.18 -3.02
CA LEU A 36 2.48 -11.60 -1.78
C LEU A 36 3.36 -12.85 -1.99
N PHE A 37 2.95 -13.76 -2.89
CA PHE A 37 3.70 -14.94 -3.29
C PHE A 37 4.47 -14.77 -4.61
N ASP A 38 4.72 -13.51 -5.04
CA ASP A 38 5.58 -13.24 -6.19
C ASP A 38 7.06 -13.28 -5.76
N PHE A 39 7.66 -14.47 -5.83
CA PHE A 39 9.09 -14.70 -5.55
C PHE A 39 10.03 -13.98 -6.54
N SER A 40 9.50 -13.29 -7.57
CA SER A 40 10.30 -12.53 -8.53
C SER A 40 10.64 -11.11 -8.07
N PHE A 41 10.05 -10.57 -6.99
CA PHE A 41 10.32 -9.22 -6.44
C PHE A 41 10.33 -8.06 -7.47
N ARG A 42 9.59 -8.17 -8.59
CA ARG A 42 9.64 -7.19 -9.69
C ARG A 42 8.74 -5.96 -9.49
N SER A 43 7.90 -5.94 -8.46
CA SER A 43 6.95 -4.86 -8.19
C SER A 43 7.19 -4.25 -6.80
N PHE A 44 7.30 -2.91 -6.75
CA PHE A 44 7.45 -2.11 -5.52
C PHE A 44 6.14 -2.07 -4.70
N VAL A 45 5.65 -3.23 -4.27
CA VAL A 45 4.43 -3.37 -3.43
C VAL A 45 4.76 -3.24 -1.94
N THR A 46 6.02 -2.91 -1.60
CA THR A 46 6.55 -2.98 -0.23
C THR A 46 5.70 -2.22 0.78
N LEU A 47 5.23 -1.01 0.45
CA LEU A 47 4.37 -0.19 1.32
C LEU A 47 3.04 -0.85 1.68
N ARG A 48 2.43 -1.58 0.74
CA ARG A 48 1.14 -2.26 0.94
C ARG A 48 1.31 -3.56 1.73
N ILE A 49 2.40 -4.29 1.46
CA ILE A 49 2.75 -5.54 2.16
C ILE A 49 3.13 -5.28 3.62
N VAL A 50 3.82 -4.17 3.92
CA VAL A 50 4.22 -3.83 5.29
C VAL A 50 3.04 -3.68 6.24
N ARG A 51 1.95 -3.03 5.81
CA ARG A 51 0.72 -2.92 6.63
C ARG A 51 0.11 -4.29 6.92
N PHE A 52 0.11 -5.17 5.93
CA PHE A 52 -0.37 -6.54 6.09
C PHE A 52 0.53 -7.36 7.02
N LEU A 53 1.85 -7.30 6.86
CA LEU A 53 2.83 -7.96 7.72
C LEU A 53 2.68 -7.54 9.19
N TYR A 54 2.48 -6.24 9.45
CA TYR A 54 2.22 -5.76 10.81
C TYR A 54 0.92 -6.35 11.38
N ALA A 55 -0.17 -6.33 10.61
CA ALA A 55 -1.45 -6.89 11.05
C ALA A 55 -1.33 -8.40 11.34
N VAL A 56 -0.65 -9.15 10.47
CA VAL A 56 -0.37 -10.58 10.69
C VAL A 56 0.48 -10.78 11.94
N ALA A 57 1.53 -9.98 12.15
CA ALA A 57 2.37 -10.09 13.35
C ALA A 57 1.58 -9.85 14.64
N VAL A 58 0.68 -8.86 14.66
CA VAL A 58 -0.20 -8.60 15.81
C VAL A 58 -1.10 -9.80 16.09
N VAL A 59 -1.74 -10.36 15.05
CA VAL A 59 -2.62 -11.52 15.19
C VAL A 59 -1.85 -12.74 15.69
N LEU A 60 -0.69 -13.04 15.08
CA LEU A 60 0.15 -14.17 15.48
C LEU A 60 0.65 -14.03 16.92
N LEU A 61 1.03 -12.81 17.33
CA LEU A 61 1.46 -12.56 18.69
C LEU A 61 0.33 -12.76 19.70
N ALA A 62 -0.88 -12.26 19.39
CA ALA A 62 -2.05 -12.46 20.24
C ALA A 62 -2.39 -13.95 20.37
N VAL A 63 -2.43 -14.68 19.26
CA VAL A 63 -2.64 -16.14 19.24
C VAL A 63 -1.54 -16.86 20.01
N GLY A 64 -0.29 -16.46 19.84
CA GLY A 64 0.87 -17.04 20.54
C GLY A 64 0.79 -16.86 22.06
N VAL A 65 0.39 -15.69 22.54
CA VAL A 65 0.17 -15.43 23.97
C VAL A 65 -0.95 -16.31 24.53
N ILE A 66 -2.06 -16.43 23.81
CA ILE A 66 -3.19 -17.30 24.21
C ILE A 66 -2.75 -18.77 24.22
N ALA A 67 -2.06 -19.23 23.18
CA ALA A 67 -1.54 -20.59 23.10
C ALA A 67 -0.55 -20.90 24.24
N ALA A 68 0.31 -19.94 24.59
CA ALA A 68 1.24 -20.08 25.71
C ALA A 68 0.51 -20.17 27.07
N LEU A 69 -0.58 -19.42 27.26
CA LEU A 69 -1.42 -19.53 28.46
C LEU A 69 -2.08 -20.91 28.55
N VAL A 70 -2.73 -21.37 27.47
CA VAL A 70 -3.42 -22.67 27.44
C VAL A 70 -2.43 -23.83 27.58
N GLY A 71 -1.33 -23.79 26.84
CA GLY A 71 -0.26 -24.79 26.93
C GLY A 71 0.42 -24.79 28.30
N GLY A 72 0.51 -23.63 28.95
CA GLY A 72 1.04 -23.51 30.30
C GLY A 72 0.20 -24.23 31.34
N MET A 73 -1.13 -24.15 31.21
CA MET A 73 -2.06 -24.92 32.05
C MET A 73 -1.97 -26.42 31.75
N ALA A 74 -1.87 -26.82 30.48
CA ALA A 74 -1.79 -28.23 30.07
C ALA A 74 -0.49 -28.92 30.53
N THR A 75 0.59 -28.16 30.71
CA THR A 75 1.90 -28.67 31.17
C THR A 75 2.07 -28.63 32.70
N GLY A 76 1.06 -28.17 33.44
CA GLY A 76 1.09 -28.15 34.91
C GLY A 76 1.98 -27.07 35.51
N ARG A 77 2.20 -25.94 34.82
CA ARG A 77 3.02 -24.85 35.35
C ARG A 77 2.42 -24.26 36.62
N ASN A 78 3.32 -23.84 37.50
CA ASN A 78 2.99 -23.37 38.84
C ASN A 78 2.19 -22.06 38.77
N ALA A 79 1.29 -21.82 39.75
CA ALA A 79 0.48 -20.60 39.79
C ALA A 79 1.32 -19.30 39.78
N LEU A 80 2.50 -19.32 40.43
CA LEU A 80 3.44 -18.21 40.43
C LEU A 80 3.97 -17.89 39.03
N GLU A 81 4.26 -18.90 38.22
CA GLU A 81 4.77 -18.73 36.85
C GLU A 81 3.68 -18.21 35.92
N MET A 82 2.45 -18.68 36.07
CA MET A 82 1.30 -18.17 35.31
C MET A 82 1.01 -16.71 35.66
N ALA A 83 1.08 -16.34 36.94
CA ALA A 83 0.93 -14.96 37.39
C ALA A 83 2.04 -14.05 36.86
N GLY A 84 3.29 -14.52 36.89
CA GLY A 84 4.41 -13.81 36.28
C GLY A 84 4.22 -13.62 34.78
N PHE A 85 3.80 -14.67 34.07
CA PHE A 85 3.52 -14.58 32.63
C PHE A 85 2.43 -13.55 32.33
N LEU A 86 1.34 -13.51 33.09
CA LEU A 86 0.25 -12.56 32.85
C LEU A 86 0.70 -11.09 33.06
N LEU A 87 1.65 -10.85 33.96
CA LEU A 87 2.22 -9.52 34.19
C LEU A 87 3.22 -9.12 33.10
N PHE A 88 4.12 -10.01 32.72
CA PHE A 88 5.22 -9.70 31.79
C PHE A 88 4.87 -9.91 30.31
N ALA A 89 3.96 -10.82 29.98
CA ALA A 89 3.54 -11.07 28.59
C ALA A 89 2.99 -9.83 27.88
N PRO A 90 2.10 -8.99 28.46
CA PRO A 90 1.63 -7.79 27.77
C PRO A 90 2.75 -6.77 27.54
N ILE A 91 3.67 -6.63 28.50
CA ILE A 91 4.85 -5.75 28.36
C ILE A 91 5.77 -6.26 27.25
N GLY A 92 6.08 -7.56 27.27
CA GLY A 92 6.90 -8.22 26.25
C GLY A 92 6.26 -8.15 24.86
N ALA A 93 4.95 -8.39 24.77
CA ALA A 93 4.20 -8.30 23.52
C ALA A 93 4.22 -6.87 22.96
N PHE A 94 4.01 -5.87 23.82
CA PHE A 94 4.08 -4.46 23.41
C PHE A 94 5.48 -4.09 22.90
N LEU A 95 6.55 -4.45 23.64
CA LEU A 95 7.93 -4.21 23.21
C LEU A 95 8.25 -4.92 21.89
N TYR A 96 7.79 -6.16 21.72
CA TYR A 96 7.97 -6.92 20.50
C TYR A 96 7.29 -6.25 19.29
N LEU A 97 6.04 -5.79 19.46
CA LEU A 97 5.34 -5.02 18.42
C LEU A 97 6.02 -3.69 18.11
N LEU A 98 6.60 -3.03 19.12
CA LEU A 98 7.34 -1.79 18.92
C LEU A 98 8.61 -2.01 18.09
N ILE A 99 9.34 -3.09 18.35
CA ILE A 99 10.52 -3.48 17.54
C ILE A 99 10.10 -3.76 16.09
N ILE A 100 9.01 -4.53 15.89
CA ILE A 100 8.47 -4.80 14.56
C ILE A 100 8.07 -3.51 13.87
N ARG A 101 7.40 -2.60 14.56
CA ARG A 101 6.98 -1.30 14.02
C ARG A 101 8.17 -0.51 13.50
N VAL A 102 9.22 -0.35 14.32
CA VAL A 102 10.43 0.40 13.95
C VAL A 102 11.15 -0.28 12.78
N SER A 103 11.21 -1.60 12.78
CA SER A 103 11.85 -2.38 11.72
C SER A 103 11.10 -2.22 10.39
N LEU A 104 9.78 -2.35 10.40
CA LEU A 104 8.92 -2.13 9.23
C LEU A 104 8.98 -0.68 8.74
N GLU A 105 9.02 0.29 9.66
CA GLU A 105 9.17 1.71 9.34
C GLU A 105 10.51 1.98 8.64
N LEU A 106 11.61 1.42 9.16
CA LEU A 106 12.93 1.54 8.53
C LEU A 106 12.96 0.91 7.13
N MET A 107 12.36 -0.28 6.96
CA MET A 107 12.24 -0.90 5.65
C MET A 107 11.49 0.02 4.68
N VAL A 108 10.32 0.51 5.08
CA VAL A 108 9.50 1.42 4.26
C VAL A 108 10.27 2.69 3.87
N VAL A 109 10.99 3.29 4.82
CA VAL A 109 11.78 4.52 4.56
C VAL A 109 12.84 4.27 3.47
N ILE A 110 13.55 3.15 3.54
CA ILE A 110 14.56 2.78 2.53
C ILE A 110 13.91 2.65 1.13
N PHE A 111 12.78 1.94 1.03
CA PHE A 111 12.08 1.80 -0.25
C PHE A 111 11.53 3.13 -0.79
N ARG A 112 11.03 3.99 0.10
CA ARG A 112 10.49 5.30 -0.29
C ARG A 112 11.56 6.24 -0.87
N ILE A 113 12.81 6.12 -0.43
CA ILE A 113 13.94 6.86 -1.01
C ILE A 113 14.17 6.42 -2.46
N GLY A 114 14.09 5.13 -2.77
CA GLY A 114 14.26 4.60 -4.13
C GLY A 114 13.20 5.09 -5.13
N GLU A 115 11.96 5.29 -4.67
CA GLU A 115 10.85 5.74 -5.51
C GLU A 115 10.91 7.25 -5.86
N THR A 116 11.69 8.04 -5.10
CA THR A 116 11.78 9.50 -5.27
C THR A 116 12.56 9.93 -6.53
N GLN A 117 13.15 8.99 -7.28
CA GLN A 117 14.00 9.32 -8.44
C GLN A 117 13.24 9.77 -9.72
N GLY A 118 11.94 9.51 -9.83
CA GLY A 118 11.15 9.91 -11.02
C GLY A 118 10.71 11.37 -11.04
N GLN A 119 10.34 11.92 -9.89
CA GLN A 119 9.68 13.24 -9.80
C GLN A 119 10.66 14.40 -9.93
N ILE A 120 11.94 14.18 -9.62
CA ILE A 120 12.99 15.22 -9.75
C ILE A 120 13.24 15.54 -11.22
N LEU A 121 13.17 14.54 -12.12
CA LEU A 121 13.40 14.75 -13.56
C LEU A 121 12.22 15.48 -14.23
N GLU A 122 10.99 15.23 -13.76
CA GLU A 122 9.77 15.84 -14.27
C GLU A 122 9.59 17.28 -13.74
N ALA A 123 9.98 17.53 -12.48
CA ALA A 123 10.07 18.87 -11.92
C ALA A 123 11.14 19.74 -12.61
N LEU A 124 12.23 19.13 -13.12
CA LEU A 124 13.25 19.82 -13.93
C LEU A 124 12.79 20.03 -15.38
N ARG A 125 12.10 19.05 -15.99
CA ARG A 125 11.55 19.16 -17.35
C ARG A 125 10.41 20.18 -17.43
N GLY A 126 9.59 20.30 -16.38
CA GLY A 126 8.52 21.31 -16.25
C GLY A 126 9.03 22.74 -15.99
N ARG A 127 10.28 22.92 -15.55
CA ARG A 127 10.88 24.24 -15.31
C ARG A 127 11.48 24.88 -16.57
N GLY A 128 11.37 24.23 -17.73
CA GLY A 128 11.63 24.84 -19.03
C GLY A 128 13.02 25.50 -19.13
N ILE A 129 14.09 24.75 -18.89
CA ILE A 129 15.41 25.15 -19.37
C ILE A 129 15.58 24.51 -20.76
N PRO A 130 15.33 25.25 -21.86
CA PRO A 130 15.58 24.74 -23.19
C PRO A 130 17.08 24.46 -23.36
N PRO A 131 17.47 23.37 -24.04
CA PRO A 131 18.86 23.15 -24.40
C PRO A 131 19.32 24.30 -25.29
N GLY A 132 20.10 25.24 -24.74
CA GLY A 132 20.69 26.36 -25.49
C GLY A 132 20.63 27.76 -24.87
N SER A 133 20.07 27.96 -23.67
CA SER A 133 20.08 29.31 -23.04
C SER A 133 21.42 29.57 -22.33
N SER A 134 22.31 30.31 -22.99
CA SER A 134 23.55 30.83 -22.39
C SER A 134 23.25 31.76 -21.21
N PRO A 135 24.07 31.74 -20.13
CA PRO A 135 23.93 32.68 -19.01
C PRO A 135 24.11 34.13 -19.46
N PRO A 136 23.37 35.11 -18.89
CA PRO A 136 23.65 36.52 -19.11
C PRO A 136 24.99 36.88 -18.46
N GLY A 137 25.90 37.45 -19.25
CA GLY A 137 27.17 38.04 -18.80
C GLY A 137 26.99 39.43 -18.20
#